data_AF-A0A969RLM4-F1
#
_entry.id   AF-A0A969RLM4-F1
#
_cell.length_a   1.000
_cell.length_b   1.000
_cell.length_c   1.000
_cell.angle_alpha   90.00
_cell.angle_beta   90.00
_cell.angle_gamma   90.00
#
_symmetry.space_group_name_H-M   'P 1'
#
loop_
_entity.id
_entity.type
_entity.pdbx_description
1 polymer ?
#
loop_
_entity_poly.entity_id
_entity_poly.type
_entity_poly.pdbx_seq_one_letter_code
_entity_poly.pdbx_strand_id
1 'polypeptide(L)'
;MYDPTTVETIQGSVISVDTFTPMLGMRGGVHLSVETEAGVVSVHLGPSWYLDEQEMQITEGDNIEVTGSKVTFSGEPVIIAATVRNGDRVLTLRDENGVPMWQGWNRQQP
;
A
#
# COMPACT_ATOMS: atom_id res chain seq x y z
N MET A 1 9.45 -9.45 6.80
CA MET A 1 8.32 -8.55 7.16
C MET A 1 7.22 -8.70 6.14
N TYR A 2 7.53 -8.77 4.84
CA TYR A 2 6.67 -9.44 3.87
C TYR A 2 6.83 -10.96 3.99
N ASP A 3 5.73 -11.70 3.94
CA ASP A 3 5.73 -13.16 3.90
C ASP A 3 4.90 -13.63 2.69
N PRO A 4 5.52 -14.24 1.66
CA PRO A 4 4.82 -14.67 0.46
C PRO A 4 3.78 -15.77 0.74
N THR A 5 3.89 -16.47 1.87
CA THR A 5 2.93 -17.52 2.26
C THR A 5 1.64 -16.96 2.87
N THR A 6 1.66 -15.70 3.31
CA THR A 6 0.49 -15.00 3.85
C THR A 6 -0.09 -13.98 2.87
N VAL A 7 0.28 -14.09 1.58
CA VAL A 7 -0.28 -13.24 0.54
C VAL A 7 -1.73 -13.61 0.32
N GLU A 8 -2.60 -12.66 0.61
CA GLU A 8 -4.02 -12.76 0.33
C GLU A 8 -4.47 -11.56 -0.50
N THR A 9 -5.58 -11.74 -1.22
CA THR A 9 -6.24 -10.65 -1.93
C THR A 9 -7.48 -10.27 -1.14
N ILE A 10 -7.53 -9.02 -0.71
CA ILE A 10 -8.69 -8.43 -0.06
C ILE A 10 -9.38 -7.47 -1.04
N GLN A 11 -10.70 -7.42 -0.99
CA GLN A 11 -11.48 -6.40 -1.66
C GLN A 11 -12.22 -5.60 -0.59
N GLY A 12 -12.24 -4.29 -0.76
CA GLY A 12 -12.89 -3.43 0.21
C GLY A 12 -12.90 -1.97 -0.22
N SER A 13 -13.68 -1.20 0.54
CA SER A 13 -13.80 0.23 0.31
C SER A 13 -12.76 0.97 1.14
N VAL A 14 -12.06 1.91 0.51
CA VAL A 14 -11.14 2.80 1.22
C VAL A 14 -11.95 3.73 2.10
N ILE A 15 -11.75 3.65 3.41
CA ILE A 15 -12.44 4.52 4.37
C ILE A 15 -11.59 5.71 4.80
N SER A 16 -10.26 5.62 4.67
CA SER A 16 -9.32 6.71 4.96
C SER A 16 -8.01 6.51 4.20
N VAL A 17 -7.43 7.61 3.74
CA VAL A 17 -6.09 7.66 3.14
C VAL A 17 -5.19 8.48 4.06
N ASP A 18 -4.36 7.79 4.83
CA ASP A 18 -3.47 8.43 5.77
C ASP A 18 -2.05 8.52 5.19
N THR A 19 -1.49 9.73 5.22
CA THR A 19 -0.11 9.98 4.81
C THR A 19 0.70 10.42 6.03
N PHE A 20 1.61 9.57 6.50
CA PHE A 20 2.47 9.92 7.62
C PHE A 20 3.71 10.64 7.13
N THR A 21 3.93 11.88 7.59
CA THR A 21 5.13 12.66 7.29
C THR A 21 5.90 12.90 8.60
N PRO A 22 7.02 12.20 8.87
CA PRO A 22 7.67 12.22 10.18
C PRO A 22 8.26 13.58 10.57
N MET A 23 8.69 14.40 9.59
CA MET A 23 9.30 15.72 9.78
C MET A 23 9.16 16.55 8.50
N LEU A 24 9.19 17.87 8.62
CA LEU A 24 9.29 18.79 7.48
C LEU A 24 10.55 18.45 6.66
N GLY A 25 10.39 17.81 5.50
CA GLY A 25 11.48 17.37 4.63
C GLY A 25 11.82 15.87 4.66
N MET A 26 11.18 15.05 5.51
CA MET A 26 11.26 13.59 5.41
C MET A 26 10.16 13.03 4.50
N ARG A 27 10.53 12.04 3.69
CA ARG A 27 9.61 11.37 2.76
C ARG A 27 8.61 10.53 3.55
N GLY A 28 7.34 10.90 3.47
CA GLY A 28 6.27 10.22 4.16
C GLY A 28 5.93 8.84 3.59
N GLY A 29 5.25 8.03 4.40
CA GLY A 29 4.62 6.79 3.99
C GLY A 29 3.12 6.98 3.83
N VAL A 30 2.49 6.20 2.96
CA VAL A 30 1.04 6.18 2.76
C VAL A 30 0.50 4.82 3.20
N HIS A 31 -0.52 4.87 4.03
CA HIS A 31 -1.30 3.73 4.45
C HIS A 31 -2.78 4.02 4.22
N LEU A 32 -3.50 3.02 3.75
CA LEU A 32 -4.94 3.09 3.57
C LEU A 32 -5.61 2.35 4.71
N SER A 33 -6.76 2.84 5.14
CA SER A 33 -7.71 2.05 5.92
C SER A 33 -8.75 1.52 4.95
N VAL A 34 -8.81 0.20 4.80
CA VAL A 34 -9.75 -0.47 3.89
C VAL A 34 -10.76 -1.26 4.73
N GLU A 35 -12.03 -0.94 4.56
CA GLU A 35 -13.13 -1.71 5.16
C GLU A 35 -13.44 -2.92 4.28
N THR A 36 -13.30 -4.09 4.88
CA THR A 36 -13.61 -5.40 4.28
C THR A 36 -14.73 -6.08 5.08
N GLU A 37 -15.27 -7.18 4.57
CA GLU A 37 -16.27 -7.98 5.30
C GLU A 37 -15.76 -8.51 6.65
N ALA A 38 -14.44 -8.69 6.80
CA ALA A 38 -13.80 -9.14 8.04
C ALA A 38 -13.55 -7.99 9.03
N GLY A 39 -13.76 -6.74 8.63
CA GLY A 39 -13.47 -5.53 9.39
C GLY A 39 -12.51 -4.59 8.67
N VAL A 40 -12.08 -3.54 9.38
CA VAL A 40 -11.14 -2.55 8.87
C VAL A 40 -9.71 -3.08 8.97
N VAL A 41 -8.98 -3.02 7.86
CA VAL A 41 -7.59 -3.45 7.76
C VAL A 41 -6.72 -2.30 7.30
N SER A 42 -5.57 -2.11 7.94
CA SER A 42 -4.59 -1.12 7.51
C SER A 42 -3.71 -1.70 6.40
N VAL A 43 -3.67 -1.03 5.25
CA VAL A 43 -2.94 -1.43 4.06
C VAL A 43 -1.78 -0.47 3.85
N HIS A 44 -0.56 -0.97 3.97
CA HIS A 44 0.65 -0.18 3.76
C HIS A 44 1.04 -0.20 2.28
N LEU A 45 0.81 0.91 1.58
CA LEU A 45 1.13 1.03 0.16
C LEU A 45 2.63 1.20 -0.03
N GLY A 46 3.24 2.13 0.70
CA GLY A 46 4.65 2.47 0.53
C GLY A 46 4.86 3.98 0.64
N PRO A 47 5.98 4.49 0.11
CA PRO A 47 6.30 5.90 0.28
C PRO A 47 5.45 6.80 -0.64
N SER A 48 5.05 7.96 -0.13
CA SER A 48 4.16 8.89 -0.83
C SER A 48 4.71 9.33 -2.18
N TRP A 49 6.02 9.58 -2.27
CA TRP A 49 6.66 10.00 -3.51
C TRP A 49 6.54 8.98 -4.64
N TYR A 50 6.47 7.68 -4.33
CA TYR A 50 6.31 6.66 -5.37
C TYR A 50 4.88 6.68 -5.91
N LEU A 51 3.90 6.86 -5.01
CA LEU A 51 2.48 6.97 -5.35
C LEU A 51 2.17 8.24 -6.14
N ASP A 52 2.84 9.35 -5.83
CA ASP A 52 2.74 10.62 -6.58
C ASP A 52 3.18 10.47 -8.04
N GLU A 53 4.15 9.58 -8.32
CA GLU A 53 4.58 9.27 -9.68
C GLU A 53 3.63 8.29 -10.41
N GLN A 54 2.64 7.73 -9.71
CA GLN A 54 1.65 6.84 -10.33
C GLN A 54 0.46 7.65 -10.82
N GLU A 55 -0.07 7.27 -11.98
CA GLU A 55 -1.31 7.86 -12.50
C GLU A 55 -2.55 7.41 -11.71
N MET A 56 -2.41 6.43 -10.82
CA MET A 56 -3.48 5.89 -10.00
C MET A 56 -3.63 6.68 -8.70
N GLN A 57 -4.73 7.45 -8.63
CA GLN A 57 -5.15 8.12 -7.40
C GLN A 57 -6.14 7.23 -6.66
N ILE A 58 -5.91 7.02 -5.38
CA ILE A 58 -6.81 6.29 -4.50
C ILE A 58 -7.43 7.30 -3.55
N THR A 59 -8.75 7.32 -3.49
CA THR A 59 -9.51 8.26 -2.67
C THR A 59 -10.45 7.53 -1.71
N GLU A 60 -10.88 8.22 -0.67
CA GLU A 60 -11.89 7.69 0.25
C GLU A 60 -13.20 7.41 -0.50
N GLY A 61 -13.77 6.23 -0.28
CA GLY A 61 -14.94 5.71 -0.98
C GLY A 61 -14.62 4.83 -2.19
N ASP A 62 -13.37 4.79 -2.65
CA ASP A 62 -12.99 3.90 -3.75
C ASP A 62 -13.03 2.43 -3.33
N ASN A 63 -13.62 1.59 -4.17
CA ASN A 63 -13.55 0.14 -3.99
C ASN A 63 -12.30 -0.39 -4.69
N ILE A 64 -11.37 -0.92 -3.90
CA ILE A 64 -10.08 -1.41 -4.40
C ILE A 64 -9.88 -2.88 -4.04
N GLU A 65 -9.14 -3.56 -4.91
CA GLU A 65 -8.65 -4.90 -4.67
C GLU A 65 -7.16 -4.82 -4.33
N VAL A 66 -6.78 -5.26 -3.14
CA VAL A 66 -5.40 -5.24 -2.69
C VAL A 66 -4.90 -6.67 -2.53
N THR A 67 -3.87 -7.01 -3.28
CA THR A 67 -3.10 -8.25 -3.09
C THR A 67 -1.85 -7.92 -2.30
N GLY A 68 -1.67 -8.54 -1.14
CA GLY A 68 -0.54 -8.26 -0.27
C GLY A 68 -0.35 -9.28 0.83
N SER A 69 0.80 -9.21 1.50
CA SER A 69 1.09 -10.09 2.63
C SER A 69 0.42 -9.54 3.89
N LYS A 70 -0.47 -10.36 4.47
CA LYS A 70 -1.09 -10.04 5.75
C LYS A 70 -0.16 -10.42 6.88
N VAL A 71 0.13 -9.45 7.74
CA VAL A 71 1.00 -9.60 8.90
C VAL A 71 0.39 -8.90 10.10
N THR A 72 0.66 -9.42 11.29
CA THR A 72 0.24 -8.74 12.53
C THR A 72 1.39 -7.86 13.00
N PHE A 73 1.19 -6.54 12.99
CA PHE A 73 2.16 -5.58 13.48
C PHE A 73 1.61 -4.85 14.71
N SER A 74 2.35 -4.87 15.81
CA SER A 74 1.94 -4.26 17.09
C SER A 74 0.58 -4.76 17.64
N GLY A 75 0.18 -5.99 17.28
CA GLY A 75 -1.11 -6.58 17.68
C GLY A 75 -2.27 -6.30 16.73
N GLU A 76 -2.06 -5.50 15.69
CA GLU A 76 -3.06 -5.14 14.68
C GLU A 76 -2.76 -5.81 13.34
N PRO A 77 -3.78 -6.26 12.59
CA PRO A 77 -3.59 -6.80 11.25
C PRO A 77 -3.23 -5.66 10.27
N VAL A 78 -2.08 -5.81 9.62
CA VAL A 78 -1.58 -4.90 8.60
C VAL A 78 -1.32 -5.70 7.33
N ILE A 79 -1.73 -5.18 6.19
CA ILE A 79 -1.43 -5.77 4.89
C ILE A 79 -0.34 -4.94 4.21
N ILE A 80 0.75 -5.59 3.85
CA ILE A 80 1.79 -5.00 3.01
C ILE A 80 1.36 -5.20 1.56
N ALA A 81 0.85 -4.15 0.92
CA ALA A 81 0.34 -4.22 -0.43
C ALA A 81 1.44 -4.56 -1.44
N ALA A 82 1.28 -5.62 -2.20
CA ALA A 82 2.15 -5.93 -3.33
C ALA A 82 1.57 -5.32 -4.61
N THR A 83 0.27 -5.48 -4.82
CA THR A 83 -0.46 -4.91 -5.96
C THR A 83 -1.80 -4.35 -5.48
N VAL A 84 -2.21 -3.21 -6.03
CA VAL A 84 -3.51 -2.59 -5.78
C VAL A 84 -4.20 -2.37 -7.10
N ARG A 85 -5.47 -2.75 -7.19
CA ARG A 85 -6.30 -2.57 -8.35
C ARG A 85 -7.50 -1.71 -8.00
N ASN A 86 -7.76 -0.70 -8.81
CA ASN A 86 -8.93 0.16 -8.72
C ASN A 86 -9.57 0.22 -10.12
N GLY A 87 -10.69 -0.49 -10.28
CA GLY A 87 -11.33 -0.68 -11.58
C GLY A 87 -10.40 -1.33 -12.61
N ASP A 88 -10.10 -0.59 -13.67
CA ASP A 88 -9.23 -1.00 -14.78
C ASP A 88 -7.75 -0.71 -14.54
N ARG A 89 -7.41 0.03 -13.46
CA ARG A 89 -6.03 0.40 -13.14
C ARG A 89 -5.44 -0.61 -12.16
N VAL A 90 -4.22 -1.03 -12.45
CA VAL A 90 -3.44 -1.92 -11.60
C VAL A 90 -2.12 -1.24 -11.27
N LEU A 91 -1.87 -1.06 -9.97
CA LEU A 91 -0.67 -0.48 -9.42
C LEU A 91 0.15 -1.57 -8.72
N THR A 92 1.32 -1.87 -9.28
CA THR A 92 2.28 -2.78 -8.65
C THR A 92 3.26 -2.00 -7.78
N LEU A 93 3.31 -2.35 -6.50
CA LEU A 93 4.14 -1.73 -5.48
C LEU A 93 5.35 -2.61 -5.12
N ARG A 94 5.14 -3.92 -5.06
CA ARG A 94 6.17 -4.93 -4.71
C ARG A 94 6.05 -6.14 -5.61
N ASP A 95 7.15 -6.83 -5.83
CA ASP A 95 7.17 -8.12 -6.52
C ASP A 95 6.67 -9.27 -5.61
N GLU A 96 6.63 -10.48 -6.18
CA GLU A 96 6.26 -11.71 -5.46
C GLU A 96 7.16 -12.03 -4.26
N ASN A 97 8.40 -11.53 -4.24
CA ASN A 97 9.36 -11.68 -3.16
C ASN A 97 9.21 -10.58 -2.09
N GLY A 98 8.30 -9.63 -2.28
CA GLY A 98 8.11 -8.48 -1.40
C GLY A 98 9.14 -7.37 -1.62
N VAL A 99 9.90 -7.41 -2.72
CA VAL A 99 10.86 -6.39 -3.12
C VAL A 99 10.08 -5.19 -3.64
N PRO A 100 10.14 -4.03 -2.99
CA PRO A 100 9.47 -2.85 -3.51
C PRO A 100 10.02 -2.44 -4.87
N MET A 101 9.15 -1.98 -5.75
CA MET A 101 9.51 -1.47 -7.08
C MET A 101 10.36 -0.19 -6.99
N TRP A 102 10.30 0.51 -5.84
CA TRP A 102 11.21 1.61 -5.52
C TRP A 102 12.57 1.17 -4.94
N GLN A 103 12.77 -0.12 -4.69
CA GLN A 103 14.06 -0.64 -4.24
C GLN A 103 15.06 -0.53 -5.40
N GLY A 104 16.11 0.26 -5.22
CA GLY A 104 17.06 0.55 -6.29
C GLY A 104 16.69 1.74 -7.19
N TRP A 105 15.62 2.49 -6.85
CA TRP A 105 15.35 3.80 -7.44
C TRP A 105 16.42 4.80 -6.97
N ASN A 106 17.61 4.66 -7.55
CA ASN A 106 18.73 5.56 -7.39
C ASN A 106 18.30 6.86 -8.07
N ARG A 107 17.84 7.84 -7.28
CA ARG A 107 17.83 9.24 -7.70
C ARG A 107 19.29 9.58 -8.03
N GLN A 108 19.69 9.34 -9.28
CA GLN A 108 20.69 10.18 -9.94
C GLN A 108 20.10 11.58 -9.90
N GLN A 109 20.40 12.28 -8.80
CA GLN A 109 20.22 13.72 -8.73
C GLN A 109 21.24 14.33 -9.71
N PRO A 110 20.83 15.20 -10.65
CA PRO A 110 21.78 16.12 -11.27
C PRO A 110 22.32 17.11 -10.23
#